data_AF-A0A7V2LU71-F1
#
_entry.id   AF-A0A7V2LU71-F1
#
_cell.length_a   1.000
_cell.length_b   1.000
_cell.length_c   1.000
_cell.angle_alpha   90.00
_cell.angle_beta   90.00
_cell.angle_gamma   90.00
#
_symmetry.space_group_name_H-M   'P 1'
#
loop_
_entity.id
_entity.type
_entity.pdbx_description
1 polymer ?
#
loop_
_entity_poly.entity_id
_entity_poly.type
_entity_poly.pdbx_seq_one_letter_code
_entity_poly.pdbx_strand_id
1 'polypeptide(L)'
;MLPWVVYADAASFDRRFFRVVTQWVGAHPAVDYHPRRRGKQQWTTPFFIGPWRRPVLGPRGAIERHFARLKRHFGLKDFQGYTIVWVTQDVLLTHIAVLAVAPAARRYQRPDWLRRRSMVLAHV
;
A
#
# COMPACT_ATOMS: atom_id res chain seq x y z
N MET A 1 -18.08 -17.68 -3.82
CA MET A 1 -18.03 -16.71 -4.94
C MET A 1 -17.44 -15.42 -4.37
N LEU A 2 -16.22 -15.02 -4.76
CA LEU A 2 -15.61 -13.78 -4.26
C LEU A 2 -16.43 -12.60 -4.80
N PRO A 3 -16.91 -11.67 -3.97
CA PRO A 3 -17.71 -10.56 -4.47
C PRO A 3 -16.83 -9.64 -5.32
N TRP A 4 -17.35 -9.24 -6.49
CA TRP A 4 -16.66 -8.34 -7.41
C TRP A 4 -16.41 -7.00 -6.73
N VAL A 5 -15.18 -6.49 -6.81
CA VAL A 5 -14.80 -5.21 -6.21
C VAL A 5 -14.59 -4.18 -7.30
N VAL A 6 -15.30 -3.07 -7.24
CA VAL A 6 -15.16 -1.95 -8.17
C VAL A 6 -14.37 -0.85 -7.47
N TYR A 7 -13.16 -0.56 -7.96
CA TYR A 7 -12.35 0.54 -7.47
C TYR A 7 -12.80 1.85 -8.11
N ALA A 8 -13.11 2.84 -7.29
CA ALA A 8 -13.47 4.18 -7.71
C ALA A 8 -12.43 5.19 -7.21
N ASP A 9 -12.16 6.20 -8.02
CA ASP A 9 -11.42 7.36 -7.55
C ASP A 9 -12.23 8.14 -6.51
N ALA A 10 -11.54 8.79 -5.58
CA ALA A 10 -12.17 9.57 -4.53
C ALA A 10 -12.97 10.76 -5.07
N ALA A 11 -12.67 11.28 -6.27
CA ALA A 11 -13.46 12.32 -6.91
C ALA A 11 -14.84 11.79 -7.33
N SER A 12 -14.88 10.62 -7.96
CA SER A 12 -16.08 9.98 -8.51
C SER A 12 -16.96 9.30 -7.45
N PHE A 13 -16.47 9.15 -6.21
CA PHE A 13 -17.22 8.50 -5.15
C PHE A 13 -18.33 9.41 -4.60
N ASP A 14 -19.59 9.05 -4.90
CA ASP A 14 -20.81 9.66 -4.37
C ASP A 14 -21.89 8.59 -4.02
N ARG A 15 -23.02 9.03 -3.47
CA ARG A 15 -24.13 8.15 -3.07
C ARG A 15 -24.79 7.43 -4.25
N ARG A 16 -24.80 8.05 -5.44
CA ARG A 16 -25.40 7.48 -6.65
C ARG A 16 -24.53 6.35 -7.18
N PHE A 17 -23.23 6.57 -7.26
CA PHE A 17 -22.22 5.59 -7.61
C PHE A 17 -22.29 4.36 -6.68
N PHE A 18 -22.32 4.58 -5.36
CA PHE A 18 -22.44 3.48 -4.40
C PHE A 18 -23.71 2.66 -4.65
N ARG A 19 -24.85 3.33 -4.89
CA ARG A 19 -26.14 2.67 -5.13
C ARG A 19 -26.13 1.88 -6.44
N VAL A 20 -25.56 2.43 -7.51
CA VAL A 20 -25.42 1.74 -8.80
C VAL A 20 -24.56 0.48 -8.63
N VAL A 21 -23.39 0.60 -8.02
CA VAL A 21 -22.47 -0.53 -7.86
C VAL A 21 -23.07 -1.63 -6.97
N THR A 22 -23.73 -1.24 -5.87
CA THR A 22 -24.29 -2.23 -4.93
C THR A 22 -25.61 -2.84 -5.40
N GLN A 23 -26.53 -2.06 -5.97
CA GLN A 23 -27.87 -2.54 -6.33
C GLN A 23 -27.97 -3.07 -7.76
N TRP A 24 -27.21 -2.52 -8.71
CA TRP A 24 -27.32 -2.89 -10.12
C TRP A 24 -26.22 -3.85 -10.55
N VAL A 25 -25.00 -3.61 -10.08
CA VAL A 25 -23.84 -4.46 -10.43
C VAL A 25 -23.69 -5.62 -9.45
N GLY A 26 -24.29 -5.54 -8.24
CA GLY A 26 -24.10 -6.53 -7.19
C GLY A 26 -22.65 -6.61 -6.69
N ALA A 27 -21.88 -5.54 -6.88
CA ALA A 27 -20.46 -5.47 -6.55
C ALA A 27 -20.21 -4.61 -5.30
N HIS A 28 -19.01 -4.72 -4.73
CA HIS A 28 -18.57 -3.89 -3.61
C HIS A 28 -17.75 -2.69 -4.11
N PRO A 29 -18.23 -1.45 -3.91
CA PRO A 29 -17.45 -0.27 -4.24
C PRO A 29 -16.32 -0.09 -3.22
N ALA A 30 -15.10 0.00 -3.71
CA ALA A 30 -13.89 0.32 -2.96
C ALA A 30 -13.35 1.67 -3.45
N VAL A 31 -12.84 2.51 -2.55
CA VAL A 31 -12.18 3.78 -2.92
C VAL A 31 -10.72 3.64 -2.59
N ASP A 32 -9.83 4.02 -3.50
CA ASP A 32 -8.38 3.85 -3.29
C ASP A 32 -7.81 4.88 -2.31
N TYR A 33 -8.54 5.98 -2.05
CA TYR A 33 -8.08 7.10 -1.23
C TYR A 33 -8.99 7.36 -0.03
N HIS A 34 -8.39 7.67 1.13
CA HIS A 34 -9.11 7.93 2.38
C HIS A 34 -10.09 9.12 2.20
N PRO A 35 -11.42 8.91 2.21
CA PRO A 35 -12.39 9.97 1.89
C PRO A 35 -12.27 11.20 2.80
N ARG A 36 -11.83 10.99 4.06
CA ARG A 36 -11.55 12.07 5.03
C ARG A 36 -10.52 13.09 4.56
N ARG A 37 -9.53 12.71 3.75
CA ARG A 37 -8.46 13.63 3.30
C ARG A 37 -8.89 14.58 2.17
N ARG A 38 -10.05 14.35 1.55
CA ARG A 38 -10.60 15.18 0.44
C ARG A 38 -11.79 16.06 0.87
N GLY A 39 -11.96 16.31 2.17
CA GLY A 39 -13.09 17.10 2.69
C GLY A 39 -14.45 16.38 2.64
N LYS A 40 -14.46 15.10 2.24
CA LYS A 40 -15.66 14.26 2.09
C LYS A 40 -16.04 13.58 3.42
N GLN A 41 -15.95 14.30 4.55
CA GLN A 41 -16.20 13.76 5.90
C GLN A 41 -17.63 13.22 6.08
N GLN A 42 -18.61 13.87 5.44
CA GLN A 42 -20.03 13.47 5.41
C GLN A 42 -20.29 12.06 4.84
N TRP A 43 -19.31 11.47 4.15
CA TRP A 43 -19.38 10.13 3.55
C TRP A 43 -18.63 9.08 4.38
N THR A 44 -18.15 9.44 5.58
CA THR A 44 -17.39 8.58 6.49
C THR A 44 -18.27 8.04 7.63
N THR A 45 -19.51 7.67 7.31
CA THR A 45 -20.42 7.00 8.26
C THR A 45 -19.98 5.54 8.44
N PRO A 46 -20.18 4.90 9.61
CA PRO A 46 -19.80 3.50 9.84
C PRO A 46 -20.35 2.53 8.77
N PHE A 47 -21.53 2.82 8.24
CA PHE A 47 -22.17 2.10 7.12
C PHE A 47 -21.35 2.10 5.82
N PHE A 48 -20.61 3.19 5.54
CA PHE A 48 -19.73 3.31 4.39
C PHE A 48 -18.31 2.77 4.67
N ILE A 49 -17.83 2.87 5.91
CA ILE A 49 -16.47 2.44 6.29
C ILE A 49 -16.37 0.91 6.46
N GLY A 50 -17.42 0.26 6.97
CA GLY A 50 -17.44 -1.18 7.25
C GLY A 50 -17.10 -2.03 6.00
N PRO A 51 -17.80 -1.83 4.87
CA PRO A 51 -17.49 -2.50 3.60
C PRO A 51 -16.15 -2.08 3.01
N TRP A 52 -15.67 -0.88 3.33
CA TRP A 52 -14.43 -0.29 2.81
C TRP A 52 -13.16 -0.88 3.45
N ARG A 53 -13.22 -1.20 4.75
CA ARG A 53 -12.06 -1.72 5.50
C ARG A 53 -11.58 -3.08 4.99
N ARG A 54 -12.45 -3.97 4.55
CA ARG A 54 -12.04 -5.34 4.17
C ARG A 54 -11.23 -5.40 2.87
N PRO A 55 -11.66 -4.79 1.75
CA PRO A 55 -10.93 -4.84 0.48
C PRO A 55 -9.79 -3.82 0.38
N VAL A 56 -9.95 -2.59 0.89
CA VAL A 56 -8.94 -1.52 0.75
C VAL A 56 -7.84 -1.60 1.80
N LEU A 57 -8.17 -1.87 3.07
CA LEU A 57 -7.18 -2.07 4.13
C LEU A 57 -6.63 -3.51 4.22
N GLY A 58 -7.02 -4.35 3.27
CA GLY A 58 -6.54 -5.73 3.12
C GLY A 58 -5.10 -5.82 2.57
N PRO A 59 -4.76 -6.88 1.81
CA PRO A 59 -3.37 -7.17 1.42
C PRO A 59 -2.72 -6.02 0.63
N ARG A 60 -3.48 -5.30 -0.20
CA ARG A 60 -2.99 -4.14 -0.95
C ARG A 60 -2.43 -3.04 -0.04
N GLY A 61 -3.20 -2.60 0.95
CA GLY A 61 -2.74 -1.58 1.90
C GLY A 61 -1.57 -2.05 2.77
N ALA A 62 -1.40 -3.35 2.99
CA ALA A 62 -0.20 -3.89 3.65
C ALA A 62 1.03 -3.79 2.74
N ILE A 63 0.88 -4.14 1.46
CA ILE A 63 1.94 -4.05 0.44
C ILE A 63 2.37 -2.59 0.23
N GLU A 64 1.43 -1.67 0.05
CA GLU A 64 1.72 -0.24 -0.12
C GLU A 64 2.44 0.35 1.10
N ARG A 65 2.03 -0.01 2.31
CA ARG A 65 2.71 0.40 3.55
C ARG A 65 4.11 -0.19 3.63
N HIS A 66 4.31 -1.42 3.17
CA HIS A 66 5.63 -2.04 3.10
C HIS A 66 6.55 -1.24 2.16
N PHE A 67 6.13 -0.98 0.93
CA PHE A 67 6.88 -0.15 -0.02
C PHE A 67 7.17 1.25 0.51
N ALA A 68 6.17 1.93 1.09
CA ALA A 68 6.35 3.25 1.66
C ALA A 68 7.38 3.25 2.82
N ARG A 69 7.35 2.21 3.66
CA ARG A 69 8.32 2.03 4.75
C ARG A 69 9.72 1.80 4.22
N LEU A 70 9.90 0.94 3.21
CA LEU A 70 11.20 0.68 2.60
C LEU A 70 11.76 1.92 1.90
N LYS A 71 10.93 2.63 1.13
CA LYS A 71 11.32 3.88 0.47
C LYS A 71 11.88 4.90 1.46
N ARG A 72 11.19 5.10 2.60
CA ARG A 72 11.65 6.01 3.65
C ARG A 72 12.84 5.44 4.42
N HIS A 73 12.82 4.14 4.74
CA HIS A 73 13.83 3.52 5.56
C HIS A 73 15.16 3.39 4.83
N PHE A 74 15.20 3.17 3.52
CA PHE A 74 16.43 3.05 2.73
C PHE A 74 16.82 4.30 1.94
N GLY A 75 16.01 5.37 1.99
CA GLY A 75 16.35 6.62 1.31
C GLY A 75 16.12 6.59 -0.21
N LEU A 76 15.27 5.69 -0.72
CA LEU A 76 14.93 5.54 -2.14
C LEU A 76 14.12 6.72 -2.72
N LYS A 77 14.20 7.90 -2.11
CA LYS A 77 13.59 9.16 -2.56
C LYS A 77 14.64 10.24 -2.82
N ASP A 78 15.85 10.08 -2.31
CA ASP A 78 16.89 11.11 -2.29
C ASP A 78 17.96 10.83 -3.38
N PHE A 79 17.52 10.33 -4.55
CA PHE A 79 18.41 10.07 -5.68
C PHE A 79 18.96 11.39 -6.25
N GLN A 80 20.24 11.66 -6.04
CA GLN A 80 20.91 12.81 -6.65
C GLN A 80 21.42 12.44 -8.05
N GLY A 81 20.58 12.63 -9.07
CA GLY A 81 21.03 12.67 -10.47
C GLY A 81 21.45 11.34 -11.11
N TYR A 82 20.62 10.30 -10.98
CA TYR A 82 20.88 8.98 -11.58
C TYR A 82 19.89 8.69 -12.72
N THR A 83 20.35 7.99 -13.78
CA THR A 83 19.45 7.60 -14.89
C THR A 83 18.37 6.64 -14.39
N ILE A 84 17.23 6.59 -15.09
CA ILE A 84 16.10 5.73 -14.72
C ILE A 84 16.49 4.26 -14.52
N VAL A 85 17.49 3.78 -15.28
CA VAL A 85 18.01 2.42 -15.19
C VAL A 85 18.67 2.18 -13.83
N TRP A 86 19.56 3.07 -13.38
CA TRP A 86 20.23 2.97 -12.08
C TRP A 86 19.25 3.07 -10.92
N VAL A 87 18.30 4.02 -10.99
CA VAL A 87 17.24 4.13 -9.98
C VAL A 87 16.44 2.84 -9.90
N THR A 88 16.09 2.25 -11.04
CA THR A 88 15.30 1.01 -11.07
C THR A 88 16.11 -0.17 -10.52
N GLN A 89 17.38 -0.30 -10.90
CA GLN A 89 18.27 -1.34 -10.40
C GLN A 89 18.48 -1.24 -8.88
N ASP A 90 18.76 -0.05 -8.37
CA ASP A 90 18.97 0.17 -6.93
C ASP A 90 17.72 -0.14 -6.11
N VAL A 91 16.55 0.31 -6.59
CA VAL A 91 15.26 -0.02 -5.97
C VAL A 91 15.04 -1.54 -5.99
N LEU A 92 15.26 -2.22 -7.11
CA LEU A 92 15.07 -3.68 -7.22
C LEU A 92 16.00 -4.45 -6.28
N LEU A 93 17.29 -4.14 -6.30
CA LEU A 93 18.30 -4.77 -5.45
C LEU A 93 17.98 -4.59 -3.96
N THR A 94 17.56 -3.39 -3.57
CA THR A 94 17.13 -3.11 -2.18
C THR A 94 15.95 -3.98 -1.76
N HIS A 95 14.95 -4.14 -2.64
CA HIS A 95 13.80 -5.00 -2.33
C HIS A 95 14.20 -6.48 -2.25
N ILE A 96 15.04 -6.96 -3.16
CA ILE A 96 15.55 -8.34 -3.12
C ILE A 96 16.30 -8.60 -1.82
N ALA A 97 17.19 -7.69 -1.41
CA ALA A 97 17.97 -7.82 -0.19
C ALA A 97 17.08 -7.87 1.07
N VAL A 98 16.07 -6.98 1.16
CA VAL A 98 15.09 -7.01 2.25
C VAL A 98 14.33 -8.34 2.29
N LEU A 99 13.88 -8.84 1.15
CA LEU A 99 13.16 -10.10 1.05
C LEU A 99 14.04 -11.32 1.38
N ALA A 100 15.35 -11.25 1.10
CA ALA A 100 16.29 -12.30 1.47
C ALA A 100 16.59 -12.31 2.98
N VAL A 101 16.72 -11.13 3.61
CA VAL A 101 17.03 -11.00 5.04
C VAL A 101 15.80 -11.25 5.92
N ALA A 102 14.58 -10.94 5.46
CA ALA A 102 13.38 -11.06 6.27
C ALA A 102 13.09 -12.50 6.79
N PRO A 103 13.22 -13.57 5.98
CA PRO A 103 13.11 -14.94 6.45
C PRO A 103 14.16 -15.30 7.50
N ALA A 104 15.42 -14.87 7.30
CA ALA A 104 16.50 -15.11 8.25
C ALA A 104 16.24 -14.38 9.58
N ALA A 105 15.91 -13.10 9.53
CA ALA A 105 15.54 -12.30 10.70
C ALA A 105 14.37 -12.91 11.48
N ARG A 106 13.37 -13.48 10.78
CA ARG A 106 12.26 -14.19 11.39
C ARG A 106 12.70 -15.51 12.04
N ARG A 107 13.52 -16.30 11.35
CA ARG A 107 14.03 -17.60 11.84
C ARG A 107 14.86 -17.43 13.11
N TYR A 108 15.68 -16.38 13.19
CA TYR A 108 16.53 -16.09 14.34
C TYR A 108 15.87 -15.19 15.39
N GLN A 109 14.59 -14.83 15.24
CA GLN A 109 13.86 -13.90 16.13
C GLN A 109 14.58 -12.54 16.32
N ARG A 110 15.28 -12.06 15.29
CA ARG A 110 16.01 -10.79 15.29
C ARG A 110 15.38 -9.79 14.31
N PRO A 111 14.21 -9.20 14.64
CA PRO A 111 13.56 -8.22 13.77
C PRO A 111 14.39 -6.93 13.60
N ASP A 112 15.39 -6.73 14.47
CA ASP A 112 16.29 -5.58 14.47
C ASP A 112 17.18 -5.55 13.22
N TRP A 113 17.45 -6.70 12.60
CA TRP A 113 18.26 -6.79 11.38
C TRP A 113 17.61 -6.04 10.21
N LEU A 114 16.28 -6.11 10.09
CA LEU A 114 15.53 -5.35 9.09
C LEU A 114 15.46 -3.85 9.40
N ARG A 115 15.83 -3.42 10.62
CA ARG A 115 15.86 -2.01 11.02
C ARG A 115 17.23 -1.37 10.85
N ARG A 116 18.28 -2.18 10.61
CA ARG A 116 19.66 -1.71 10.41
C ARG A 116 19.98 -1.81 8.92
N ARG A 117 20.12 -0.67 8.24
CA ARG A 117 20.42 -0.65 6.80
C ARG A 117 21.66 -1.46 6.45
N SER A 118 22.73 -1.34 7.24
CA SER A 118 23.99 -2.06 7.07
C SER A 118 23.90 -3.59 7.19
N MET A 119 22.83 -4.11 7.81
CA MET A 119 22.57 -5.55 7.90
C MET A 119 21.78 -6.09 6.70
N VAL A 120 21.25 -5.19 5.86
CA VAL A 120 20.44 -5.53 4.69
C VAL A 120 21.18 -5.18 3.40
N LEU A 121 21.84 -4.02 3.36
CA LEU A 121 22.63 -3.55 2.26
C LEU A 121 24.09 -3.47 2.71
N ALA A 122 24.97 -4.16 1.98
CA ALA A 122 26.40 -4.20 2.28
C ALA A 122 27.14 -2.89 1.97
N HIS A 123 26.49 -1.92 1.30
CA HIS A 123 27.11 -0.71 0.75
C HIS A 123 26.56 0.60 1.33
N VAL A 124 25.83 0.54 2.46
CA VAL A 124 25.25 1.72 3.14
C VAL A 124 26.19 2.26 4.20
#